data_AF-A0A1W1W425-F1
#
_entry.id   AF-A0A1W1W425-F1
#
_cell.length_a   1.000
_cell.length_b   1.000
_cell.length_c   1.000
_cell.angle_alpha   90.00
_cell.angle_beta   90.00
_cell.angle_gamma   90.00
#
_symmetry.space_group_name_H-M   'P 1'
#
loop_
_entity.id
_entity.type
_entity.pdbx_description
1 polymer ?
#
loop_
_entity_poly.entity_id
_entity_poly.type
_entity_poly.pdbx_seq_one_letter_code
_entity_poly.pdbx_strand_id
1 'polypeptide(L)'
;MKILRSVLSAGAAALALSLFPASAALAQRTTFVQEFAGSTILLANGDTLEGPLVLHRNEDVVRMTMPDNTINTLSAVAVQSFAVKGEQYDRRRDAYYYDDFYDARRGYYYGSPAFFNGPLPKRRERPDTSLVRVFRTYRWNRDNDYSDYKSPAFFEQLSSGPTVLLRREALVERPVYASGPYGYGGGYGGYGPSRYAGSYSEIKDNFYLGTSTGSIIPLRNPKKDLLAAYRKKARQIEQYAKQNNLDFTNARELAFIVNYANSLSEDKQP
;
A
#
# COMPACT_ATOMS: atom_id res chain seq x y z
N MET A 1 -92.34 25.83 7.85
CA MET A 1 -92.66 24.68 8.73
C MET A 1 -91.54 23.66 8.64
N LYS A 2 -90.83 23.39 9.77
CA LYS A 2 -89.97 22.22 10.09
C LYS A 2 -88.78 21.89 9.14
N ILE A 3 -87.62 21.37 9.53
CA ILE A 3 -86.79 21.21 10.75
C ILE A 3 -85.38 20.84 10.20
N LEU A 4 -84.34 21.16 10.97
CA LEU A 4 -82.93 20.74 10.90
C LEU A 4 -82.60 19.41 10.18
N ARG A 5 -81.38 19.32 9.61
CA ARG A 5 -80.29 18.48 10.16
C ARG A 5 -78.95 18.70 9.47
N SER A 6 -77.95 18.99 10.30
CA SER A 6 -76.50 18.94 10.08
C SER A 6 -76.00 17.49 9.93
N VAL A 7 -75.01 17.25 9.06
CA VAL A 7 -73.97 16.22 9.30
C VAL A 7 -72.64 16.70 8.68
N LEU A 8 -71.59 16.56 9.49
CA LEU A 8 -70.17 16.77 9.20
C LEU A 8 -69.67 15.90 8.02
N SER A 9 -68.59 16.32 7.34
CA SER A 9 -67.29 15.60 7.39
C SER A 9 -66.26 16.11 6.37
N ALA A 10 -65.01 16.17 6.86
CA ALA A 10 -63.72 16.11 6.15
C ALA A 10 -63.40 17.27 5.17
N GLY A 11 -62.48 18.19 5.45
CA GLY A 11 -61.14 17.94 6.01
C GLY A 11 -60.15 17.53 4.91
N ALA A 12 -60.03 18.33 3.85
CA ALA A 12 -59.02 18.13 2.81
C ALA A 12 -57.70 18.80 3.23
N ALA A 13 -56.91 18.11 4.06
CA ALA A 13 -55.50 18.44 4.26
C ALA A 13 -54.69 17.77 3.15
N ALA A 14 -54.21 18.56 2.20
CA ALA A 14 -53.29 18.10 1.16
C ALA A 14 -51.92 17.78 1.81
N LEU A 15 -51.66 16.50 2.07
CA LEU A 15 -50.33 16.01 2.38
C LEU A 15 -49.55 15.83 1.07
N ALA A 16 -48.68 16.79 0.78
CA ALA A 16 -47.67 16.66 -0.25
C ALA A 16 -46.62 15.62 0.20
N LEU A 17 -46.73 14.38 -0.28
CA LEU A 17 -45.62 13.42 -0.23
C LEU A 17 -44.62 13.81 -1.33
N SER A 18 -43.61 14.59 -0.96
CA SER A 18 -42.40 14.75 -1.75
C SER A 18 -41.60 13.44 -1.74
N LEU A 19 -41.70 12.70 -2.84
CA LEU A 19 -40.79 11.61 -3.19
C LEU A 19 -39.40 12.21 -3.48
N PHE A 20 -38.56 12.30 -2.45
CA PHE A 20 -37.12 12.48 -2.67
C PHE A 20 -36.53 11.12 -3.06
N PRO A 21 -35.90 10.98 -4.25
CA PRO A 21 -35.10 9.80 -4.52
C PRO A 21 -33.90 9.83 -3.57
N ALA A 22 -33.82 8.85 -2.68
CA ALA A 22 -32.62 8.58 -1.91
C ALA A 22 -31.48 8.32 -2.90
N SER A 23 -30.59 9.29 -3.06
CA SER A 23 -29.32 9.06 -3.73
C SER A 23 -28.54 8.06 -2.91
N ALA A 24 -28.60 6.78 -3.29
CA ALA A 24 -27.69 5.78 -2.80
C ALA A 24 -26.29 6.19 -3.29
N ALA A 25 -25.52 6.84 -2.41
CA ALA A 25 -24.09 7.01 -2.60
C ALA A 25 -23.48 5.61 -2.60
N LEU A 26 -23.29 5.03 -3.78
CA LEU A 26 -22.45 3.86 -3.96
C LEU A 26 -21.00 4.28 -3.77
N ALA A 27 -20.57 4.39 -2.51
CA ALA A 27 -19.15 4.29 -2.17
C ALA A 27 -18.73 2.85 -2.45
N GLN A 28 -18.47 2.54 -3.71
CA GLN A 28 -17.95 1.26 -4.14
C GLN A 28 -16.53 1.16 -3.54
N ARG A 29 -16.41 0.50 -2.39
CA ARG A 29 -15.10 0.21 -1.79
C ARG A 29 -14.35 -0.66 -2.79
N THR A 30 -13.41 -0.07 -3.51
CA THR A 30 -12.54 -0.79 -4.43
C THR A 30 -11.69 -1.75 -3.59
N THR A 31 -12.03 -3.03 -3.61
CA THR A 31 -11.29 -4.07 -2.87
C THR A 31 -9.94 -4.26 -3.55
N PHE A 32 -8.85 -3.92 -2.86
CA PHE A 32 -7.51 -4.11 -3.36
C PHE A 32 -7.04 -5.55 -3.07
N VAL A 33 -7.17 -6.40 -4.08
CA VAL A 33 -6.86 -7.83 -4.03
C VAL A 33 -5.68 -8.15 -4.95
N GLN A 34 -4.81 -9.05 -4.48
CA GLN A 34 -3.68 -9.61 -5.23
C GLN A 34 -3.73 -11.13 -5.17
N GLU A 35 -3.47 -11.76 -6.30
CA GLU A 35 -3.50 -13.22 -6.45
C GLU A 35 -2.10 -13.72 -6.80
N PHE A 36 -1.68 -14.81 -6.16
CA PHE A 36 -0.35 -15.39 -6.31
C PHE A 36 -0.45 -16.88 -6.61
N ALA A 37 0.27 -17.33 -7.63
CA ALA A 37 0.27 -18.73 -8.04
C ALA A 37 0.93 -19.67 -7.03
N GLY A 38 1.82 -19.17 -6.17
CA GLY A 38 2.43 -19.97 -5.12
C GLY A 38 2.83 -19.15 -3.90
N SER A 39 2.74 -19.78 -2.73
CA SER A 39 3.10 -19.18 -1.46
C SER A 39 3.56 -20.22 -0.44
N THR A 40 4.31 -19.75 0.55
CA THR A 40 4.61 -20.46 1.81
C THR A 40 4.25 -19.52 2.95
N ILE A 41 3.32 -19.94 3.81
CA ILE A 41 2.84 -19.19 4.97
C ILE A 41 3.42 -19.83 6.23
N LEU A 42 4.08 -19.04 7.07
CA LEU A 42 4.45 -19.42 8.43
C LEU A 42 3.37 -18.90 9.39
N LEU A 43 2.68 -19.83 10.06
CA LEU A 43 1.64 -19.54 11.03
C LEU A 43 2.25 -19.13 12.38
N ALA A 44 1.45 -18.43 13.19
CA ALA A 44 1.86 -17.98 14.52
C ALA A 44 2.16 -19.13 15.51
N ASN A 45 1.64 -20.34 15.24
CA ASN A 45 1.93 -21.55 16.01
C ASN A 45 3.21 -22.28 15.54
N GLY A 46 3.87 -21.80 14.49
CA GLY A 46 5.08 -22.40 13.90
C GLY A 46 4.82 -23.36 12.73
N ASP A 47 3.57 -23.71 12.44
CA ASP A 47 3.23 -24.56 11.30
C ASP A 47 3.43 -23.80 9.98
N THR A 48 3.64 -24.56 8.90
CA THR A 48 3.77 -24.02 7.55
C THR A 48 2.68 -24.53 6.64
N LEU A 49 2.13 -23.63 5.82
CA LEU A 49 1.16 -23.96 4.78
C LEU A 49 1.69 -23.53 3.41
N GLU A 50 1.40 -24.31 2.38
CA GLU A 50 1.83 -24.03 1.01
C GLU A 50 0.68 -24.14 0.02
N GLY A 51 0.65 -23.23 -0.96
CA GLY A 51 -0.36 -23.24 -2.01
C GLY A 51 -0.56 -21.88 -2.67
N PRO A 52 -1.49 -21.79 -3.64
CA PRO A 52 -1.93 -20.52 -4.21
C PRO A 52 -2.58 -19.64 -3.13
N LEU A 53 -2.34 -18.33 -3.21
CA LEU A 53 -2.75 -17.38 -2.18
C LEU A 53 -3.40 -16.14 -2.79
N VAL A 54 -4.49 -15.69 -2.18
CA VAL A 54 -5.14 -14.40 -2.46
C VAL A 54 -4.98 -13.49 -1.24
N LEU A 55 -4.37 -12.33 -1.42
CA LEU A 55 -4.16 -11.33 -0.38
C LEU A 55 -5.23 -10.24 -0.48
N HIS A 56 -5.98 -10.08 0.60
CA HIS A 56 -6.93 -8.99 0.82
C HIS A 56 -6.28 -7.93 1.71
N ARG A 57 -5.69 -6.89 1.08
CA ARG A 57 -4.82 -5.93 1.81
C ARG A 57 -5.56 -5.07 2.82
N ASN A 58 -6.78 -4.65 2.51
CA ASN A 58 -7.54 -3.75 3.38
C ASN A 58 -8.09 -4.47 4.63
N GLU A 59 -8.38 -5.76 4.46
CA GLU A 59 -8.91 -6.64 5.48
C GLU A 59 -7.82 -7.29 6.33
N ASP A 60 -6.56 -7.25 5.89
CA ASP A 60 -5.42 -7.93 6.53
C ASP A 60 -5.65 -9.45 6.65
N VAL A 61 -6.14 -10.04 5.56
CA VAL A 61 -6.49 -11.47 5.45
C VAL A 61 -5.85 -12.08 4.21
N VAL A 62 -5.39 -13.32 4.32
CA VAL A 62 -5.01 -14.17 3.19
C VAL A 62 -5.97 -15.34 3.05
N ARG A 63 -6.31 -15.69 1.81
CA ARG A 63 -7.08 -16.88 1.48
C ARG A 63 -6.18 -17.82 0.70
N MET A 64 -6.14 -19.08 1.09
CA MET A 64 -5.29 -20.08 0.48
C MET A 64 -6.13 -21.29 0.06
N THR A 65 -5.89 -21.77 -1.15
CA THR A 65 -6.54 -22.98 -1.68
C THR A 65 -5.69 -24.19 -1.32
N MET A 66 -6.26 -25.12 -0.55
CA MET A 66 -5.63 -26.36 -0.12
C MET A 66 -5.64 -27.42 -1.25
N PRO A 67 -4.81 -28.48 -1.16
CA PRO A 67 -4.79 -29.56 -2.16
C PRO A 67 -6.13 -30.29 -2.36
N ASP A 68 -7.00 -30.29 -1.34
CA ASP A 68 -8.36 -30.86 -1.39
C ASP A 68 -9.41 -29.87 -1.93
N ASN A 69 -8.99 -28.74 -2.48
CA ASN A 69 -9.81 -27.62 -2.96
C ASN A 69 -10.60 -26.87 -1.87
N THR A 70 -10.33 -27.12 -0.59
CA THR A 70 -10.88 -26.27 0.48
C THR A 70 -10.17 -24.92 0.53
N ILE A 71 -10.86 -23.89 1.01
CA ILE A 71 -10.31 -22.53 1.14
C ILE A 71 -10.10 -22.21 2.61
N ASN A 72 -8.84 -22.04 3.01
CA ASN A 72 -8.47 -21.56 4.33
C ASN A 72 -8.34 -20.03 4.32
N THR A 73 -9.06 -19.37 5.22
CA THR A 73 -9.02 -17.91 5.39
C THR A 73 -8.27 -17.59 6.68
N LEU A 74 -7.13 -16.93 6.57
CA LEU A 74 -6.23 -16.66 7.68
C LEU A 74 -6.10 -15.15 7.88
N SER A 75 -6.40 -14.67 9.08
CA SER A 75 -6.15 -13.27 9.45
C SER A 75 -4.68 -13.05 9.78
N ALA A 76 -4.23 -11.79 9.77
CA ALA A 76 -2.90 -11.41 10.22
C ALA A 76 -2.58 -11.83 11.66
N VAL A 77 -3.57 -12.14 12.51
CA VAL A 77 -3.34 -12.67 13.86
C VAL A 77 -2.76 -14.10 13.81
N ALA A 78 -3.21 -14.92 12.85
CA ALA A 78 -2.82 -16.33 12.74
C ALA A 78 -1.52 -16.52 11.94
N VAL A 79 -1.02 -15.47 11.28
CA VAL A 79 0.10 -15.54 10.34
C VAL A 79 1.27 -14.73 10.87
N GLN A 80 2.45 -15.35 10.95
CA GLN A 80 3.68 -14.67 11.34
C GLN A 80 4.33 -13.95 10.14
N SER A 81 4.46 -14.67 9.03
CA SER A 81 5.01 -14.18 7.77
C SER A 81 4.61 -15.08 6.62
N PHE A 82 4.71 -14.60 5.39
CA PHE A 82 4.52 -15.43 4.21
C PHE A 82 5.36 -14.93 3.05
N ALA A 83 5.76 -15.83 2.16
CA ALA A 83 6.42 -15.50 0.91
C ALA A 83 5.50 -15.91 -0.25
N VAL A 84 5.44 -15.09 -1.29
CA VAL A 84 4.60 -15.33 -2.48
C VAL A 84 5.39 -15.17 -3.75
N LYS A 85 4.97 -15.85 -4.82
CA LYS A 85 5.50 -15.72 -6.17
C LYS A 85 4.39 -15.88 -7.21
N GLY A 86 4.69 -15.49 -8.45
CA GLY A 86 3.75 -15.63 -9.56
C GLY A 86 2.51 -14.78 -9.36
N GLU A 87 2.69 -13.51 -8.98
CA GLU A 87 1.58 -12.56 -8.88
C GLU A 87 0.87 -12.46 -10.24
N GLN A 88 -0.41 -12.79 -10.26
CA GLN A 88 -1.26 -12.60 -11.43
C GLN A 88 -1.61 -11.11 -11.51
N TYR A 89 -0.72 -10.36 -12.15
CA TYR A 89 -0.86 -8.93 -12.31
C TYR A 89 -2.03 -8.61 -13.26
N ASP A 90 -2.98 -7.79 -12.80
CA ASP A 90 -3.94 -7.16 -13.71
C ASP A 90 -3.17 -6.12 -14.54
N ARG A 91 -2.94 -6.44 -15.83
CA ARG A 91 -2.21 -5.59 -16.80
C ARG A 91 -2.76 -4.17 -16.94
N ARG A 92 -3.96 -3.89 -16.43
CA ARG A 92 -4.54 -2.54 -16.37
C ARG A 92 -3.83 -1.60 -15.36
N ARG A 93 -2.93 -2.12 -14.52
CA ARG A 93 -2.45 -1.46 -13.30
C ARG A 93 -1.14 -0.67 -13.37
N ASP A 94 -0.36 -0.73 -14.47
CA ASP A 94 0.72 0.21 -14.84
C ASP A 94 1.78 -0.50 -15.71
N ALA A 95 2.24 0.18 -16.75
CA ALA A 95 3.11 -0.36 -17.79
C ALA A 95 4.61 -0.08 -17.58
N TYR A 96 5.01 0.64 -16.52
CA TYR A 96 6.33 1.28 -16.55
C TYR A 96 7.41 0.78 -15.60
N TYR A 97 7.14 0.28 -14.38
CA TYR A 97 8.26 -0.01 -13.47
C TYR A 97 7.99 -1.19 -12.53
N TYR A 98 8.87 -2.19 -12.55
CA TYR A 98 8.80 -3.37 -11.67
C TYR A 98 10.12 -3.52 -10.90
N ASP A 99 10.04 -3.48 -9.57
CA ASP A 99 11.20 -3.62 -8.68
C ASP A 99 11.08 -4.94 -7.89
N ASP A 100 12.09 -5.80 -7.99
CA ASP A 100 12.05 -7.15 -7.40
C ASP A 100 12.55 -7.24 -5.96
N PHE A 101 13.21 -6.18 -5.46
CA PHE A 101 13.81 -6.08 -4.13
C PHE A 101 14.70 -7.27 -3.73
N TYR A 102 15.11 -8.12 -4.68
CA TYR A 102 15.87 -9.33 -4.37
C TYR A 102 17.21 -8.95 -3.75
N ASP A 103 17.92 -8.01 -4.37
CA ASP A 103 19.21 -7.53 -3.86
C ASP A 103 19.02 -6.82 -2.52
N ALA A 104 18.04 -5.91 -2.44
CA ALA A 104 17.79 -5.13 -1.24
C ALA A 104 17.43 -6.02 -0.04
N ARG A 105 16.65 -7.09 -0.21
CA ARG A 105 16.37 -8.06 0.87
C ARG A 105 17.57 -8.91 1.27
N ARG A 106 18.62 -8.97 0.45
CA ARG A 106 19.91 -9.57 0.81
C ARG A 106 20.85 -8.60 1.51
N GLY A 107 20.40 -7.37 1.78
CA GLY A 107 21.21 -6.33 2.41
C GLY A 107 22.11 -5.58 1.43
N TYR A 108 21.90 -5.76 0.13
CA TYR A 108 22.67 -5.05 -0.89
C TYR A 108 22.41 -3.55 -0.83
N TYR A 109 23.47 -2.77 -1.02
CA TYR A 109 23.47 -1.34 -1.28
C TYR A 109 24.71 -0.99 -2.12
N TYR A 110 24.69 0.16 -2.80
CA TYR A 110 25.81 0.59 -3.65
C TYR A 110 27.06 0.82 -2.78
N GLY A 111 28.19 0.23 -3.18
CA GLY A 111 29.43 0.29 -2.41
C GLY A 111 29.53 -0.68 -1.22
N SER A 112 28.59 -1.62 -1.07
CA SER A 112 28.76 -2.75 -0.13
C SER A 112 29.95 -3.65 -0.56
N PRO A 113 30.65 -4.36 0.36
CA PRO A 113 31.73 -5.28 -0.03
C PRO A 113 31.30 -6.38 -1.02
N ALA A 114 30.00 -6.73 -1.01
CA ALA A 114 29.39 -7.64 -1.97
C ALA A 114 29.36 -7.10 -3.42
N PHE A 115 29.64 -5.80 -3.62
CA PHE A 115 29.64 -5.11 -4.90
C PHE A 115 30.82 -5.48 -5.81
N PHE A 116 31.98 -5.84 -5.25
CA PHE A 116 33.20 -6.01 -6.04
C PHE A 116 33.24 -7.29 -6.89
N ASN A 117 32.34 -8.26 -6.63
CA ASN A 117 32.38 -9.59 -7.27
C ASN A 117 31.14 -9.94 -8.11
N GLY A 118 30.24 -8.99 -8.39
CA GLY A 118 28.99 -9.28 -9.11
C GLY A 118 28.63 -8.24 -10.16
N PRO A 119 27.97 -8.63 -11.27
CA PRO A 119 27.43 -7.67 -12.22
C PRO A 119 26.37 -6.80 -11.54
N LEU A 120 26.34 -5.51 -11.89
CA LEU A 120 25.31 -4.56 -11.45
C LEU A 120 23.91 -5.18 -11.67
N PRO A 121 23.02 -5.16 -10.66
CA PRO A 121 21.68 -5.68 -10.84
C PRO A 121 20.94 -4.84 -11.88
N LYS A 122 20.74 -5.41 -13.07
CA LYS A 122 19.97 -4.78 -14.13
C LYS A 122 18.51 -4.73 -13.70
N ARG A 123 17.91 -3.56 -13.88
CA ARG A 123 16.45 -3.38 -13.75
C ARG A 123 15.76 -4.35 -14.71
N ARG A 124 14.88 -5.22 -14.19
CA ARG A 124 14.12 -6.14 -15.05
C ARG A 124 12.95 -5.37 -15.67
N GLU A 125 12.89 -5.36 -16.99
CA GLU A 125 11.84 -4.67 -17.75
C GLU A 125 10.55 -5.50 -17.89
N ARG A 126 10.57 -6.78 -17.49
CA ARG A 126 9.44 -7.70 -17.65
C ARG A 126 8.84 -8.08 -16.30
N PRO A 127 7.50 -8.16 -16.18
CA PRO A 127 6.84 -8.79 -15.05
C PRO A 127 7.35 -10.21 -14.90
N ASP A 128 8.09 -10.46 -13.83
CA ASP A 128 8.74 -11.73 -13.58
C ASP A 128 7.92 -12.54 -12.59
N THR A 129 7.31 -13.63 -13.06
CA THR A 129 6.54 -14.54 -12.21
C THR A 129 7.41 -15.31 -11.22
N SER A 130 8.74 -15.31 -11.38
CA SER A 130 9.68 -15.87 -10.41
C SER A 130 9.98 -14.96 -9.22
N LEU A 131 9.50 -13.70 -9.25
CA LEU A 131 9.73 -12.75 -8.17
C LEU A 131 9.08 -13.26 -6.89
N VAL A 132 9.89 -13.37 -5.84
CA VAL A 132 9.43 -13.71 -4.49
C VAL A 132 9.22 -12.44 -3.69
N ARG A 133 7.98 -12.15 -3.27
CA ARG A 133 7.68 -11.07 -2.31
C ARG A 133 7.59 -11.68 -0.93
N VAL A 134 8.17 -11.03 0.07
CA VAL A 134 8.15 -11.48 1.47
C VAL A 134 7.28 -10.52 2.26
N PHE A 135 6.30 -11.05 2.97
CA PHE A 135 5.41 -10.32 3.83
C PHE A 135 5.61 -10.72 5.29
N ARG A 136 5.52 -9.74 6.18
CA ARG A 136 5.61 -9.91 7.63
C ARG A 136 4.43 -9.27 8.32
N THR A 137 4.07 -9.83 9.47
CA THR A 137 3.03 -9.28 10.32
C THR A 137 3.62 -8.30 11.32
N TYR A 138 3.07 -7.09 11.39
CA TYR A 138 3.38 -6.09 12.41
C TYR A 138 2.11 -5.51 13.00
N ARG A 139 2.19 -5.01 14.24
CA ARG A 139 1.07 -4.30 14.87
C ARG A 139 1.02 -2.87 14.38
N TRP A 140 -0.13 -2.45 13.86
CA TRP A 140 -0.34 -1.16 13.21
C TRP A 140 -1.62 -0.48 13.69
N ASN A 141 -1.55 0.83 13.86
CA ASN A 141 -2.68 1.69 14.25
C ASN A 141 -3.39 2.33 13.04
N ARG A 142 -3.14 1.84 11.82
CA ARG A 142 -3.76 2.38 10.58
C ARG A 142 -3.46 3.86 10.34
N ASP A 143 -2.27 4.29 10.76
CA ASP A 143 -1.78 5.67 10.67
C ASP A 143 -2.66 6.69 11.43
N ASN A 144 -3.42 6.21 12.42
CA ASN A 144 -4.23 7.04 13.29
C ASN A 144 -3.38 7.60 14.44
N ASP A 145 -2.98 8.86 14.33
CA ASP A 145 -2.18 9.55 15.35
C ASP A 145 -2.94 9.77 16.67
N TYR A 146 -4.27 9.59 16.67
CA TYR A 146 -5.15 9.78 17.84
C TYR A 146 -5.49 8.46 18.56
N SER A 147 -4.94 7.33 18.12
CA SER A 147 -5.19 6.03 18.74
C SER A 147 -3.91 5.24 18.94
N ASP A 148 -3.78 4.67 20.12
CA ASP A 148 -2.73 3.73 20.51
C ASP A 148 -3.10 2.27 20.21
N TYR A 149 -4.35 2.02 19.80
CA TYR A 149 -4.82 0.68 19.42
C TYR A 149 -4.08 0.19 18.18
N LYS A 150 -3.47 -0.99 18.29
CA LYS A 150 -2.74 -1.63 17.18
C LYS A 150 -3.23 -3.03 16.90
N SER A 151 -3.66 -3.27 15.67
CA SER A 151 -4.02 -4.60 15.16
C SER A 151 -2.89 -5.19 14.31
N PRO A 152 -2.69 -6.52 14.30
CA PRO A 152 -1.80 -7.17 13.34
C PRO A 152 -2.23 -6.88 11.90
N ALA A 153 -1.24 -6.60 11.05
CA ALA A 153 -1.44 -6.28 9.64
C ALA A 153 -0.22 -6.74 8.83
N PHE A 154 -0.43 -6.98 7.52
CA PHE A 154 0.62 -7.47 6.64
C PHE A 154 1.43 -6.34 6.01
N PHE A 155 2.74 -6.50 5.95
CA PHE A 155 3.67 -5.55 5.34
C PHE A 155 4.63 -6.29 4.43
N GLU A 156 4.85 -5.80 3.23
CA GLU A 156 5.90 -6.32 2.38
C GLU A 156 7.26 -5.84 2.87
N GLN A 157 8.20 -6.75 3.05
CA GLN A 157 9.59 -6.45 3.36
C GLN A 157 10.35 -6.11 2.07
N LEU A 158 10.96 -4.92 2.05
CA LEU A 158 11.74 -4.41 0.92
C LEU A 158 13.25 -4.47 1.16
N SER A 159 13.70 -4.40 2.41
CA SER A 159 15.13 -4.37 2.78
C SER A 159 15.44 -5.40 3.88
N SER A 160 16.69 -5.52 4.31
CA SER A 160 17.09 -6.38 5.43
C SER A 160 17.91 -5.63 6.48
N GLY A 161 18.25 -6.32 7.57
CA GLY A 161 19.00 -5.76 8.70
C GLY A 161 18.15 -5.57 9.96
N PRO A 162 18.71 -4.96 11.01
CA PRO A 162 18.04 -4.76 12.30
C PRO A 162 16.82 -3.83 12.22
N THR A 163 16.83 -2.92 11.25
CA THR A 163 15.66 -2.14 10.86
C THR A 163 15.31 -2.48 9.41
N VAL A 164 14.09 -2.94 9.17
CA VAL A 164 13.64 -3.33 7.83
C VAL A 164 12.76 -2.25 7.22
N LEU A 165 12.95 -1.95 5.94
CA LEU A 165 12.00 -1.17 5.18
C LEU A 165 10.79 -2.06 4.85
N LEU A 166 9.62 -1.54 5.18
CA LEU A 166 8.33 -2.17 4.98
C LEU A 166 7.46 -1.33 4.05
N ARG A 167 6.60 -1.98 3.28
CA ARG A 167 5.65 -1.35 2.37
C ARG A 167 4.23 -1.86 2.55
N ARG A 168 3.26 -0.95 2.43
CA ARG A 168 1.85 -1.24 2.14
C ARG A 168 1.38 -0.41 0.95
N GLU A 169 0.91 -1.10 -0.07
CA GLU A 169 0.20 -0.49 -1.21
C GLU A 169 -1.28 -0.26 -0.84
N ALA A 170 -1.83 0.87 -1.27
CA ALA A 170 -3.25 1.21 -1.15
C ALA A 170 -3.77 1.78 -2.48
N LEU A 171 -5.03 1.51 -2.83
CA LEU A 171 -5.69 2.19 -3.93
C LEU A 171 -6.12 3.59 -3.49
N VAL A 172 -5.72 4.61 -4.25
CA VAL A 172 -6.13 5.99 -4.06
C VAL A 172 -6.84 6.50 -5.30
N GLU A 173 -7.92 7.25 -5.11
CA GLU A 173 -8.65 7.86 -6.22
C GLU A 173 -8.05 9.25 -6.53
N ARG A 174 -7.67 9.45 -7.79
CA ARG A 174 -7.12 10.71 -8.29
C ARG A 174 -8.15 11.43 -9.16
N PRO A 175 -8.53 12.67 -8.81
CA PRO A 175 -9.41 13.44 -9.66
C PRO A 175 -8.67 13.86 -10.95
N VAL A 176 -9.34 13.70 -12.08
CA VAL A 176 -8.97 14.25 -13.38
C VAL A 176 -9.76 15.54 -13.56
N TYR A 177 -9.06 16.62 -13.86
CA TYR A 177 -9.70 17.89 -14.18
C TYR A 177 -9.59 18.17 -15.67
N ALA A 178 -10.68 18.62 -16.30
CA ALA A 178 -10.71 19.09 -17.68
C ALA A 178 -10.10 20.50 -17.74
N SER A 179 -8.79 20.57 -17.63
CA SER A 179 -8.00 21.75 -18.00
C SER A 179 -6.63 21.28 -18.47
N GLY A 180 -6.53 20.99 -19.76
CA GLY A 180 -5.29 20.63 -20.43
C GLY A 180 -4.91 21.70 -21.47
N PRO A 181 -3.62 22.06 -21.62
CA PRO A 181 -3.12 23.00 -22.65
C PRO A 181 -3.37 22.57 -24.10
N TYR A 182 -3.84 21.34 -24.32
CA TYR A 182 -4.11 20.73 -25.62
C TYR A 182 -5.61 20.53 -25.88
N GLY A 183 -6.48 21.19 -25.11
CA GLY A 183 -7.92 21.22 -25.36
C GLY A 183 -8.21 21.96 -26.67
N TYR A 184 -8.47 21.19 -27.73
CA TYR A 184 -8.95 21.64 -29.04
C TYR A 184 -10.35 22.26 -28.89
N GLY A 185 -10.41 23.52 -28.45
CA GLY A 185 -11.63 24.29 -28.29
C GLY A 185 -11.33 25.75 -28.57
N GLY A 186 -11.49 26.16 -29.82
CA GLY A 186 -11.28 27.54 -30.24
C GLY A 186 -12.20 28.49 -29.48
N GLY A 187 -11.66 29.64 -29.08
CA GLY A 187 -12.46 30.72 -28.53
C GLY A 187 -11.72 31.50 -27.45
N TYR A 188 -11.41 32.74 -27.80
CA TYR A 188 -10.99 33.83 -26.95
C TYR A 188 -11.56 33.78 -25.50
N GLY A 189 -10.65 33.82 -24.53
CA GLY A 189 -10.90 34.34 -23.19
C GLY A 189 -11.67 33.40 -22.25
N GLY A 190 -11.02 32.95 -21.16
CA GLY A 190 -11.75 32.25 -20.12
C GLY A 190 -10.90 31.78 -18.95
N TYR A 191 -10.63 32.69 -18.01
CA TYR A 191 -10.42 32.35 -16.61
C TYR A 191 -11.70 31.65 -16.09
N GLY A 192 -11.81 30.34 -16.30
CA GLY A 192 -12.92 29.51 -15.85
C GLY A 192 -12.44 28.45 -14.86
N PRO A 193 -13.17 28.18 -13.75
CA PRO A 193 -12.78 27.18 -12.79
C PRO A 193 -12.72 25.79 -13.46
N SER A 194 -11.58 25.12 -13.26
CA SER A 194 -11.31 23.78 -13.78
C SER A 194 -12.44 22.81 -13.43
N ARG A 195 -13.10 22.22 -14.44
CA ARG A 195 -14.24 21.32 -14.23
C ARG A 195 -13.72 19.91 -13.97
N TYR A 196 -14.23 19.27 -12.91
CA TYR A 196 -13.97 17.85 -12.65
C TYR A 196 -14.44 17.00 -13.84
N ALA A 197 -13.55 16.19 -14.39
CA ALA A 197 -13.77 15.39 -15.59
C ALA A 197 -13.89 13.89 -15.30
N GLY A 198 -13.64 13.47 -14.06
CA GLY A 198 -13.68 12.08 -13.63
C GLY A 198 -12.56 11.79 -12.65
N SER A 199 -12.33 10.51 -12.38
CA SER A 199 -11.26 10.04 -11.51
C SER A 199 -10.68 8.73 -12.03
N TYR A 200 -9.45 8.42 -11.64
CA TYR A 200 -8.85 7.11 -11.83
C TYR A 200 -8.28 6.60 -10.51
N SER A 201 -8.19 5.28 -10.35
CA SER A 201 -7.50 4.68 -9.20
C SER A 201 -6.02 4.52 -9.51
N GLU A 202 -5.17 4.94 -8.58
CA GLU A 202 -3.72 4.79 -8.59
C GLU A 202 -3.30 3.92 -7.40
N ILE A 203 -2.25 3.11 -7.55
CA ILE A 203 -1.63 2.44 -6.41
C ILE A 203 -0.65 3.40 -5.75
N LYS A 204 -0.84 3.65 -4.46
CA LYS A 204 0.07 4.44 -3.64
C LYS A 204 0.86 3.54 -2.69
N ASP A 205 2.18 3.69 -2.70
CA ASP A 205 3.06 3.10 -1.71
C ASP A 205 3.09 3.91 -0.41
N ASN A 206 2.87 3.23 0.72
CA ASN A 206 3.10 3.75 2.06
C ASN A 206 4.26 2.98 2.69
N PHE A 207 5.27 3.71 3.17
CA PHE A 207 6.51 3.13 3.71
C PHE A 207 6.56 3.20 5.23
N TYR A 208 7.20 2.20 5.83
CA TYR A 208 7.39 2.08 7.27
C TYR A 208 8.77 1.50 7.58
N LEU A 209 9.34 1.83 8.73
CA LEU A 209 10.47 1.12 9.30
C LEU A 209 9.97 0.10 10.33
N GLY A 210 10.24 -1.18 10.10
CA GLY A 210 10.08 -2.22 11.11
C GLY A 210 11.34 -2.30 11.96
N THR A 211 11.20 -2.16 13.28
CA THR A 211 12.31 -2.26 14.22
C THR A 211 12.46 -3.70 14.73
N SER A 212 13.65 -4.04 15.21
CA SER A 212 13.92 -5.35 15.86
C SER A 212 12.99 -5.65 17.05
N THR A 213 12.41 -4.63 17.67
CA THR A 213 11.42 -4.78 18.77
C THR A 213 10.02 -5.17 18.30
N GLY A 214 9.77 -5.25 16.98
CA GLY A 214 8.45 -5.50 16.41
C GLY A 214 7.54 -4.26 16.34
N SER A 215 8.06 -3.08 16.66
CA SER A 215 7.36 -1.80 16.43
C SER A 215 7.60 -1.28 15.02
N ILE A 216 6.63 -0.55 14.47
CA ILE A 216 6.73 0.12 13.17
C ILE A 216 6.72 1.64 13.32
N ILE A 217 7.47 2.32 12.45
CA ILE A 217 7.55 3.79 12.36
C ILE A 217 7.08 4.19 10.95
N PRO A 218 5.98 4.95 10.80
CA PRO A 218 5.54 5.40 9.48
C PRO A 218 6.51 6.43 8.89
N LEU A 219 6.79 6.29 7.60
CA LEU A 219 7.59 7.22 6.81
C LEU A 219 6.67 8.09 5.95
N ARG A 220 5.95 9.03 6.59
CA ARG A 220 5.01 9.94 5.92
C ARG A 220 5.73 10.90 4.98
N ASN A 221 6.94 11.30 5.38
CA ASN A 221 7.90 12.05 4.58
C ASN A 221 9.21 11.25 4.55
N PRO A 222 9.38 10.30 3.60
CA PRO A 222 10.44 9.30 3.63
C PRO A 222 11.83 9.85 3.94
N LYS A 223 12.24 10.95 3.29
CA LYS A 223 13.51 11.61 3.59
C LYS A 223 13.59 12.10 5.04
N LYS A 224 12.63 12.94 5.47
CA LYS A 224 12.66 13.57 6.79
C LYS A 224 12.58 12.53 7.91
N ASP A 225 11.66 11.58 7.78
CA ASP A 225 11.36 10.61 8.82
C ASP A 225 12.46 9.55 8.93
N LEU A 226 13.05 9.12 7.81
CA LEU A 226 14.22 8.24 7.83
C LEU A 226 15.43 8.91 8.50
N LEU A 227 15.76 10.14 8.14
CA LEU A 227 16.85 10.88 8.77
C LEU A 227 16.59 11.13 10.26
N ALA A 228 15.32 11.33 10.64
CA ALA A 228 14.92 11.47 12.04
C ALA A 228 15.00 10.14 12.82
N ALA A 229 14.82 8.99 12.18
CA ALA A 229 15.04 7.68 12.78
C ALA A 229 16.53 7.40 12.99
N TYR A 230 17.39 7.81 12.06
CA TYR A 230 18.84 7.62 12.10
C TYR A 230 19.62 8.90 12.46
N ARG A 231 19.17 9.66 13.47
CA ARG A 231 19.67 11.03 13.76
C ARG A 231 21.19 11.16 13.79
N LYS A 232 21.88 10.21 14.43
CA LYS A 232 23.35 10.23 14.59
C LYS A 232 24.10 10.04 13.26
N LYS A 233 23.46 9.44 12.26
CA LYS A 233 24.03 9.05 10.97
C LYS A 233 23.36 9.78 9.78
N ALA A 234 22.42 10.69 10.06
CA ALA A 234 21.62 11.38 9.06
C ALA A 234 22.46 12.04 7.95
N ARG A 235 23.56 12.71 8.31
CA ARG A 235 24.45 13.35 7.33
C ARG A 235 25.09 12.33 6.38
N GLN A 236 25.53 11.18 6.89
CA GLN A 236 26.15 10.12 6.07
C GLN A 236 25.12 9.51 5.12
N ILE A 237 23.90 9.26 5.60
CA ILE A 237 22.79 8.73 4.80
C ILE A 237 22.42 9.69 3.67
N GLU A 238 22.30 10.99 3.96
CA GLU A 238 21.98 12.00 2.94
C GLU A 238 23.10 12.14 1.90
N GLN A 239 24.37 12.10 2.33
CA GLN A 239 25.51 12.12 1.42
C GLN A 239 25.53 10.90 0.50
N TYR A 240 25.30 9.71 1.05
CA TYR A 240 25.24 8.47 0.27
C TYR A 240 24.13 8.51 -0.78
N ALA A 241 22.92 8.93 -0.41
CA ALA A 241 21.81 9.06 -1.34
C ALA A 241 22.15 10.05 -2.47
N LYS A 242 22.76 11.20 -2.13
CA LYS A 242 23.19 12.20 -3.13
C LYS A 242 24.28 11.67 -4.06
N GLN A 243 25.30 11.01 -3.54
CA GLN A 243 26.42 10.49 -4.34
C GLN A 243 25.98 9.41 -5.33
N ASN A 244 24.97 8.62 -4.96
CA ASN A 244 24.46 7.53 -5.78
C ASN A 244 23.17 7.91 -6.54
N ASN A 245 22.78 9.20 -6.54
CA ASN A 245 21.55 9.72 -7.17
C ASN A 245 20.28 8.94 -6.79
N LEU A 246 20.14 8.61 -5.50
CA LEU A 246 19.01 7.85 -4.97
C LEU A 246 17.90 8.78 -4.46
N ASP A 247 16.67 8.42 -4.78
CA ASP A 247 15.44 9.05 -4.33
C ASP A 247 14.88 8.33 -3.09
N PHE A 248 14.47 9.12 -2.10
CA PHE A 248 13.81 8.63 -0.89
C PHE A 248 12.35 8.22 -1.13
N THR A 249 11.75 8.60 -2.27
CA THR A 249 10.36 8.27 -2.61
C THR A 249 10.23 7.03 -3.50
N ASN A 250 11.29 6.66 -4.22
CA ASN A 250 11.34 5.42 -4.98
C ASN A 250 11.57 4.24 -4.02
N ALA A 251 10.71 3.21 -4.09
CA ALA A 251 10.74 2.08 -3.16
C ALA A 251 12.09 1.34 -3.17
N ARG A 252 12.64 1.04 -4.36
CA ARG A 252 13.91 0.28 -4.50
C ARG A 252 15.09 1.07 -4.00
N GLU A 253 15.18 2.34 -4.37
CA GLU A 253 16.26 3.22 -3.96
C GLU A 253 16.21 3.50 -2.46
N LEU A 254 15.01 3.72 -1.90
CA LEU A 254 14.81 3.81 -0.46
C LEU A 254 15.27 2.54 0.26
N ALA A 255 15.02 1.36 -0.29
CA ALA A 255 15.50 0.10 0.29
C ALA A 255 17.04 0.05 0.35
N PHE A 256 17.73 0.52 -0.69
CA PHE A 256 19.20 0.64 -0.67
C PHE A 256 19.71 1.67 0.33
N ILE A 257 19.01 2.80 0.49
CA ILE A 257 19.34 3.81 1.50
C ILE A 257 19.19 3.21 2.91
N VAL A 258 18.12 2.45 3.17
CA VAL A 258 17.90 1.80 4.47
C VAL A 258 18.95 0.73 4.76
N ASN A 259 19.33 -0.09 3.77
CA ASN A 259 20.42 -1.06 3.95
C ASN A 259 21.76 -0.39 4.28
N TYR A 260 22.08 0.70 3.60
CA TYR A 260 23.26 1.50 3.94
C TYR A 260 23.17 2.10 5.35
N ALA A 261 21.99 2.61 5.75
CA ALA A 261 21.79 3.11 7.11
C ALA A 261 22.00 2.02 8.18
N ASN A 262 21.61 0.78 7.88
CA ASN A 262 21.86 -0.37 8.75
C ASN A 262 23.36 -0.68 8.86
N SER A 263 24.12 -0.66 7.76
CA SER A 263 25.56 -0.96 7.82
C SER A 263 26.36 0.06 8.63
N LEU A 264 25.94 1.33 8.63
CA LEU A 264 26.53 2.37 9.50
C LEU A 264 26.31 2.13 11.01
N SER A 265 25.38 1.25 11.36
CA SER A 265 25.05 0.89 12.74
C SER A 265 25.79 -0.38 13.19
N GLU A 266 26.33 -1.18 12.26
CA GLU A 266 27.12 -2.40 12.53
C GLU A 266 28.59 -2.09 12.85
N ASP A 267 29.11 -0.89 12.53
CA ASP A 267 30.50 -0.44 12.75
C ASP A 267 30.93 -0.30 14.24
N LYS A 268 30.22 -0.93 15.19
CA LYS A 268 30.67 -1.13 16.57
C LYS A 268 30.23 -2.49 17.10
N GLN A 269 30.96 -3.54 16.74
CA GLN A 269 31.27 -4.59 17.71
C GLN A 269 32.74 -4.41 18.12
N PRO A 270 33.05 -4.22 19.42
CA PRO A 270 34.42 -4.20 19.91
C PRO A 270 35.14 -5.54 19.69
#